data_AF-A0AA37L205-F1
#
_entry.id   AF-A0AA37L205-F1
#
_cell.length_a   1.000
_cell.length_b   1.000
_cell.length_c   1.000
_cell.angle_alpha   90.00
_cell.angle_beta   90.00
_cell.angle_gamma   90.00
#
_symmetry.space_group_name_H-M   'P 1'
#
loop_
_entity.id
_entity.type
_entity.pdbx_description
1 polymer ?
#
loop_
_entity_poly.entity_id
_entity_poly.type
_entity_poly.pdbx_seq_one_letter_code
_entity_poly.pdbx_strand_id
1 'polypeptide(L)'
;MIGSSIWGTAALPFLVGSSMGFVLGSTRWYVVATKEALLQLDNHPSILRLHLIANFPWKPELGHKGVDWYTSDRFSSNWQMKSMLVAGWLTAQPALDEIRNRTEAGIVESYVRQGLGEIEN
;
A
#
# COMPACT_ATOMS: atom_id res chain seq x y z
N MET A 1 -17.86 -47.37 -5.41
CA MET A 1 -18.42 -46.22 -6.15
C MET A 1 -18.78 -45.05 -5.23
N ILE A 2 -17.87 -44.62 -4.34
CA ILE A 2 -18.11 -43.45 -3.46
C ILE A 2 -17.13 -42.30 -3.80
N GLY A 3 -15.94 -42.62 -4.33
CA GLY A 3 -14.98 -41.60 -4.79
C GLY A 3 -15.45 -40.81 -6.03
N SER A 4 -16.10 -41.46 -7.00
CA SER A 4 -16.43 -40.83 -8.29
C SER A 4 -17.56 -39.80 -8.24
N SER A 5 -18.34 -39.72 -7.16
CA SER A 5 -19.46 -38.78 -7.02
C SER A 5 -19.07 -37.49 -6.28
N ILE A 6 -17.98 -37.52 -5.49
CA ILE A 6 -17.41 -36.36 -4.80
C ILE A 6 -16.16 -35.83 -5.55
N TRP A 7 -15.45 -36.69 -6.28
CA TRP A 7 -14.31 -36.33 -7.15
C TRP A 7 -14.63 -36.31 -8.66
N GLY A 8 -15.87 -36.59 -9.06
CA GLY A 8 -16.26 -36.70 -10.48
C GLY A 8 -16.14 -35.40 -11.30
N THR A 9 -16.07 -34.27 -10.62
CA THR A 9 -15.65 -32.99 -11.23
C THR A 9 -14.52 -32.44 -10.37
N ALA A 10 -13.33 -32.28 -10.96
CA ALA A 10 -12.20 -31.60 -10.32
C ALA A 10 -12.55 -30.18 -9.79
N ALA A 11 -13.72 -29.66 -10.19
CA ALA A 11 -14.31 -28.41 -9.74
C ALA A 11 -14.45 -28.29 -8.21
N LEU A 12 -14.86 -29.34 -7.47
CA LEU A 12 -15.06 -29.22 -6.02
C LEU A 12 -13.72 -29.07 -5.26
N PRO A 13 -12.71 -29.95 -5.46
CA PRO A 13 -11.38 -29.74 -4.89
C PRO A 13 -10.73 -28.42 -5.34
N PHE A 14 -10.90 -28.04 -6.61
CA PHE A 14 -10.39 -26.77 -7.13
C PHE A 14 -11.05 -25.56 -6.45
N LEU A 15 -12.37 -25.56 -6.29
CA LEU A 15 -13.11 -24.47 -5.65
C LEU A 15 -12.69 -24.30 -4.19
N VAL A 16 -12.61 -25.40 -3.44
CA VAL A 16 -12.18 -25.36 -2.03
C VAL A 16 -10.72 -24.92 -1.94
N GLY A 17 -9.82 -25.52 -2.72
CA GLY A 17 -8.40 -25.20 -2.72
C GLY A 17 -8.11 -23.75 -3.13
N SER A 18 -8.74 -23.26 -4.21
CA SER A 18 -8.60 -21.89 -4.69
C SER A 18 -9.19 -20.86 -3.72
N SER A 19 -10.33 -21.15 -3.09
CA SER A 19 -10.92 -20.26 -2.09
C SER A 19 -10.03 -20.15 -0.85
N MET A 20 -9.52 -21.28 -0.35
CA MET A 20 -8.56 -21.28 0.77
C MET A 20 -7.26 -20.55 0.42
N GLY A 21 -6.71 -20.84 -0.76
CA GLY A 21 -5.52 -20.16 -1.27
C GLY A 21 -5.73 -18.66 -1.42
N PHE A 22 -6.89 -18.24 -1.91
CA PHE A 22 -7.26 -16.83 -2.03
C PHE A 22 -7.41 -16.15 -0.68
N VAL A 23 -8.09 -16.78 0.30
CA VAL A 23 -8.24 -16.21 1.65
C VAL A 23 -6.88 -16.04 2.33
N LEU A 24 -6.02 -17.06 2.28
CA LEU A 24 -4.67 -16.98 2.85
C LEU A 24 -3.81 -15.93 2.14
N GLY A 25 -3.86 -15.92 0.81
CA GLY A 25 -3.12 -14.97 -0.03
C GLY A 25 -3.54 -13.52 0.22
N SER A 26 -4.84 -13.25 0.16
CA SER A 26 -5.41 -11.92 0.40
C SER A 26 -5.17 -11.44 1.84
N THR A 27 -5.26 -12.33 2.83
CA THR A 27 -4.95 -12.00 4.24
C THR A 27 -3.49 -11.59 4.39
N ARG A 28 -2.56 -12.41 3.87
CA ARG A 28 -1.12 -12.10 3.92
C ARG A 28 -0.81 -10.80 3.19
N TRP A 29 -1.35 -10.63 1.99
CA TRP A 29 -1.19 -9.41 1.21
C TRP A 29 -1.71 -8.19 1.97
N TYR A 30 -2.91 -8.26 2.56
CA TYR A 30 -3.49 -7.16 3.31
C TYR A 30 -2.65 -6.77 4.53
N VAL A 31 -2.07 -7.74 5.23
CA VAL A 31 -1.14 -7.46 6.35
C VAL A 31 0.09 -6.70 5.88
N VAL A 32 0.68 -7.10 4.76
CA VAL A 32 1.85 -6.40 4.18
C VAL A 32 1.46 -5.01 3.68
N ALA A 33 0.38 -4.91 2.90
CA ALA A 33 -0.14 -3.65 2.38
C ALA A 33 -0.46 -2.66 3.49
N THR A 34 -1.02 -3.12 4.61
CA THR A 34 -1.29 -2.26 5.77
C THR A 34 0.00 -1.70 6.37
N LYS A 35 1.05 -2.53 6.52
CA LYS A 35 2.34 -2.07 7.05
C LYS A 35 2.99 -1.03 6.15
N GLU A 36 3.00 -1.29 4.84
CA GLU A 36 3.53 -0.34 3.85
C GLU A 36 2.74 0.97 3.84
N ALA A 37 1.40 0.88 3.86
CA ALA A 37 0.55 2.07 3.86
C ALA A 37 0.74 2.93 5.12
N LEU A 38 0.94 2.32 6.29
CA LEU A 38 1.27 3.03 7.53
C LEU A 38 2.64 3.70 7.47
N LEU A 39 3.66 3.00 6.95
CA LEU A 39 5.00 3.58 6.78
C LEU A 39 4.97 4.77 5.81
N GLN A 40 4.26 4.66 4.70
CA GLN A 40 4.12 5.73 3.72
C GLN A 40 3.29 6.90 4.25
N LEU A 41 2.35 6.65 5.16
CA LEU A 41 1.63 7.72 5.86
C LEU A 41 2.59 8.56 6.71
N ASP A 42 3.51 7.93 7.44
CA ASP A 42 4.46 8.64 8.29
C ASP A 42 5.50 9.42 7.46
N ASN A 43 5.92 8.89 6.31
CA ASN A 43 6.90 9.55 5.43
C ASN A 43 6.29 10.65 4.55
N HIS A 44 5.06 10.46 4.07
CA HIS A 44 4.41 11.33 3.08
C HIS A 44 2.96 11.69 3.44
N PRO A 45 2.69 12.22 4.65
CA PRO A 45 1.33 12.37 5.17
C PRO A 45 0.44 13.28 4.31
N SER A 46 1.02 14.32 3.71
CA SER A 46 0.28 15.27 2.85
C SER A 46 -0.31 14.62 1.59
N ILE A 47 0.41 13.65 1.01
CA ILE A 47 -0.04 12.94 -0.21
C ILE A 47 -1.13 11.95 0.15
N LEU A 48 -0.91 11.17 1.20
CA LEU A 48 -1.91 10.22 1.67
C LEU A 48 -3.19 10.94 2.11
N ARG A 49 -3.07 12.11 2.74
CA ARG A 49 -4.22 12.98 3.05
C ARG A 49 -5.02 13.34 1.81
N LEU A 50 -4.37 13.80 0.74
CA LEU A 50 -5.04 14.16 -0.51
C LEU A 50 -5.83 12.99 -1.08
N HIS A 51 -5.21 11.82 -1.19
CA HIS A 51 -5.84 10.61 -1.73
C HIS A 51 -6.96 10.09 -0.83
N LEU A 52 -6.81 10.17 0.49
CA LEU A 52 -7.84 9.81 1.44
C LEU A 52 -9.07 10.71 1.33
N ILE A 53 -8.89 12.02 1.19
CA ILE A 53 -10.02 12.95 1.00
C ILE A 53 -10.72 12.67 -0.33
N ALA A 54 -9.96 12.45 -1.41
CA ALA A 54 -10.50 12.20 -2.74
C ALA A 54 -11.28 10.87 -2.83
N ASN A 55 -10.77 9.80 -2.21
CA ASN A 55 -11.39 8.48 -2.26
C ASN A 55 -12.62 8.35 -1.34
N PHE A 56 -12.69 9.16 -0.29
CA PHE A 56 -13.71 9.05 0.76
C PHE A 56 -14.41 10.39 1.05
N PRO A 57 -15.04 11.02 0.03
CA PRO A 57 -15.68 12.34 0.18
C PRO A 57 -16.84 12.35 1.18
N TRP A 58 -17.43 11.19 1.47
CA TRP A 58 -18.48 11.04 2.47
C TRP A 58 -17.97 11.01 3.92
N LYS A 59 -16.65 11.04 4.16
CA LYS A 59 -16.06 11.09 5.52
C LYS A 59 -15.48 12.49 5.79
N PRO A 60 -16.30 13.45 6.27
CA PRO A 60 -15.91 14.85 6.39
C PRO A 60 -14.73 15.07 7.34
N GLU A 61 -14.52 14.18 8.31
CA GLU A 61 -13.38 14.25 9.22
C GLU A 61 -12.04 14.29 8.49
N LEU A 62 -11.91 13.64 7.33
CA LEU A 62 -10.69 13.67 6.54
C LEU A 62 -10.45 15.07 5.96
N GLY A 63 -11.49 15.71 5.42
CA GLY A 63 -11.35 17.06 4.83
C GLY A 63 -11.06 18.15 5.86
N HIS A 64 -11.67 18.07 7.04
CA HIS A 64 -11.58 19.13 8.06
C HIS A 64 -10.30 19.08 8.90
N LYS A 65 -9.57 17.96 8.90
CA LYS A 65 -8.37 17.80 9.71
C LYS A 65 -7.11 18.16 8.91
N GLY A 66 -6.17 18.79 9.61
CA GLY A 66 -4.85 19.11 9.08
C GLY A 66 -3.95 17.88 8.92
N VAL A 67 -2.77 18.07 8.35
CA VAL A 67 -1.80 16.98 8.07
C VAL A 67 -1.38 16.25 9.35
N ASP A 68 -1.21 16.95 10.48
CA ASP A 68 -0.79 16.35 11.76
C ASP A 68 -1.79 15.33 12.34
N TRP A 69 -3.03 15.32 11.85
CA TRP A 69 -4.02 14.33 12.25
C TRP A 69 -3.78 12.97 11.61
N TYR A 70 -3.03 12.93 10.50
CA TYR A 70 -2.78 11.75 9.68
C TYR A 70 -1.55 10.98 10.17
N THR A 71 -1.74 10.25 11.28
CA THR A 71 -0.67 9.47 11.93
C THR A 71 -0.91 7.97 11.82
N SER A 72 0.17 7.19 11.78
CA SER A 72 0.10 5.72 11.78
C SER A 72 -0.67 5.16 12.97
N ASP A 73 -0.47 5.69 14.18
CA ASP A 73 -1.20 5.28 15.39
C ASP A 73 -2.73 5.36 15.16
N ARG A 74 -3.21 6.52 14.69
CA ARG A 74 -4.63 6.74 14.42
C ARG A 74 -5.17 5.78 13.36
N PHE A 75 -4.46 5.63 12.25
CA PHE A 75 -4.93 4.78 11.16
C PHE A 75 -4.78 3.28 11.47
N SER A 76 -3.97 2.92 12.46
CA SER A 76 -3.85 1.55 12.97
C SER A 76 -4.90 1.16 14.03
N SER A 77 -5.66 2.14 14.54
CA SER A 77 -6.59 1.94 15.66
C SER A 77 -7.74 0.96 15.38
N ASN A 78 -8.25 0.93 14.14
CA ASN A 78 -9.34 0.04 13.76
C ASN A 78 -9.26 -0.38 12.28
N TRP A 79 -9.97 -1.46 11.93
CA TRP A 79 -9.90 -2.05 10.60
C TRP A 79 -10.43 -1.13 9.49
N GLN A 80 -11.41 -0.27 9.79
CA GLN A 80 -11.99 0.66 8.82
C GLN A 80 -10.95 1.69 8.40
N MET A 81 -10.28 2.31 9.38
CA MET A 81 -9.20 3.27 9.12
C MET A 81 -8.02 2.60 8.39
N LYS A 82 -7.63 1.38 8.79
CA LYS A 82 -6.60 0.61 8.06
C LYS A 82 -6.97 0.40 6.60
N SER A 83 -8.18 -0.06 6.32
CA SER A 83 -8.64 -0.32 4.96
C SER A 83 -8.75 0.96 4.13
N MET A 84 -9.22 2.06 4.73
CA MET A 84 -9.22 3.37 4.07
C MET A 84 -7.81 3.81 3.72
N LEU A 85 -6.85 3.64 4.65
CA LEU A 85 -5.45 3.97 4.41
C LEU A 85 -4.86 3.13 3.29
N VAL A 86 -5.09 1.81 3.30
CA VAL A 86 -4.62 0.91 2.23
C VAL A 86 -5.18 1.36 0.87
N ALA A 87 -6.47 1.68 0.78
CA ALA A 87 -7.06 2.18 -0.46
C ALA A 87 -6.47 3.53 -0.90
N GLY A 88 -6.32 4.48 0.03
CA GLY A 88 -5.64 5.76 -0.21
C GLY A 88 -4.22 5.57 -0.75
N TRP A 89 -3.45 4.71 -0.08
CA TRP A 89 -2.09 4.35 -0.45
C TRP A 89 -1.99 3.69 -1.83
N LEU A 90 -2.91 2.79 -2.19
CA LEU A 90 -2.97 2.18 -3.52
C LEU A 90 -3.21 3.22 -4.61
N THR A 91 -4.12 4.17 -4.39
CA THR A 91 -4.34 5.26 -5.37
C THR A 91 -3.19 6.27 -5.41
N ALA A 92 -2.41 6.37 -4.33
CA ALA A 92 -1.27 7.27 -4.23
C ALA A 92 0.01 6.71 -4.84
N GLN A 93 0.05 5.42 -5.21
CA GLN A 93 1.26 4.76 -5.73
C GLN A 93 1.96 5.56 -6.84
N PRO A 94 1.27 6.09 -7.87
CA PRO A 94 1.95 6.84 -8.92
C PRO A 94 2.68 8.09 -8.42
N ALA A 95 2.07 8.80 -7.45
CA ALA A 95 2.68 9.99 -6.86
C ALA A 95 3.85 9.65 -5.93
N LEU A 96 3.73 8.55 -5.18
CA LEU A 96 4.80 8.06 -4.30
C LEU A 96 6.00 7.55 -5.11
N ASP A 97 5.76 6.81 -6.18
CA ASP A 97 6.80 6.31 -7.08
C ASP A 97 7.55 7.47 -7.77
N GLU A 98 6.82 8.48 -8.23
CA GLU A 98 7.42 9.67 -8.83
C GLU A 98 8.34 10.43 -7.85
N ILE A 99 7.95 10.56 -6.58
CA ILE A 99 8.80 11.17 -5.55
C ILE A 99 10.03 10.34 -5.27
N ARG A 100 9.86 9.01 -5.19
CA ARG A 100 10.99 8.07 -5.02
C ARG A 100 11.97 8.22 -6.18
N ASN A 101 11.49 8.19 -7.42
CA ASN A 101 12.31 8.32 -8.62
C ASN A 101 13.08 9.64 -8.66
N ARG A 102 12.45 10.76 -8.31
CA ARG A 102 13.16 12.06 -8.22
C ARG A 102 14.23 12.06 -7.14
N THR A 103 13.95 11.45 -6.00
CA THR A 103 14.90 11.34 -4.89
C THR A 103 16.11 10.49 -5.31
N GLU A 104 15.86 9.34 -5.94
CA GLU A 104 16.91 8.47 -6.48
C GLU A 104 17.76 9.17 -7.54
N ALA A 105 17.13 9.90 -8.48
CA ALA A 105 17.85 10.65 -9.50
C ALA A 105 18.78 11.71 -8.89
N GLY A 106 18.31 12.45 -7.88
CA GLY A 106 19.14 13.45 -7.17
C GLY A 106 20.32 12.82 -6.43
N ILE A 107 20.11 11.65 -5.83
CA ILE A 107 21.20 10.88 -5.19
C ILE A 107 22.24 10.46 -6.22
N VAL A 108 21.82 9.86 -7.34
CA VAL A 108 22.75 9.43 -8.41
C VAL A 108 23.53 10.62 -8.97
N GLU A 109 22.87 11.76 -9.22
CA GLU A 109 23.55 12.97 -9.69
C GLU A 109 24.64 13.44 -8.72
N SER A 110 24.36 13.39 -7.40
CA SER A 110 25.34 13.77 -6.39
C SER A 110 26.57 12.85 -6.40
N TYR A 111 26.39 11.54 -6.57
CA TYR A 111 27.50 10.58 -6.68
C TYR A 111 28.32 10.76 -7.95
N VAL A 112 27.67 10.99 -9.09
CA VAL A 112 28.37 11.24 -10.36
C VAL A 112 29.24 12.49 -10.25
N ARG A 113 28.72 13.57 -9.64
CA ARG A 113 29.47 14.80 -9.43
C ARG A 113 30.68 14.60 -8.51
N GLN A 114 30.53 13.81 -7.44
CA GLN A 114 31.63 13.49 -6.54
C GLN A 114 32.71 12.64 -7.24
N GLY A 115 32.30 11.61 -7.98
CA GLY A 115 33.23 10.75 -8.72
C GLY A 115 34.01 11.48 -9.82
N LEU A 116 33.40 12.49 -10.46
CA LEU A 116 34.12 13.36 -11.41
C LEU A 116 35.17 14.24 -10.71
N GLY A 117 34.87 14.77 -9.52
CA GLY A 117 35.81 15.57 -8.74
C GLY A 117 37.01 14.79 -8.18
N GLU A 118 36.89 13.47 -8.02
CA GLU A 118 37.99 12.58 -7.62
C GLU A 118 38.92 12.22 -8.80
N ILE A 119 38.47 12.34 -10.05
CA ILE A 119 39.28 12.06 -11.26
C ILE A 119 40.10 13.28 -11.70
N GLU A 120 39.66 14.49 -11.34
CA GLU A 120 40.35 15.76 -11.65
C GLU A 120 41.44 16.17 -10.64
N ASN A 121 41.73 15.36 -9.61
CA ASN A 121 42.79 15.60 -8.61
C ASN A 121 43.96 14.60 -8.72
#